data_AF-A0A839HBU7-F1
#
_entry.id   AF-A0A839HBU7-F1
#
_cell.length_a   1.000
_cell.length_b   1.000
_cell.length_c   1.000
_cell.angle_alpha   90.00
_cell.angle_beta   90.00
_cell.angle_gamma   90.00
#
_symmetry.space_group_name_H-M   'P 1'
#
loop_
_entity.id
_entity.type
_entity.pdbx_description
1 polymer ?
#
loop_
_entity_poly.entity_id
_entity_poly.type
_entity_poly.pdbx_seq_one_letter_code
_entity_poly.pdbx_strand_id
1 'polypeptide(L)'
;MIELESPQPPSKSQLKRDHKALQMLAKRLCHLPQTELAQWALSDATRAALDETARLKDQRVLGRQYKWIANCLLREDAATVQALLNHY
;
A
#
# COMPACT_ATOMS: atom_id res chain seq x y z
N MET A 1 18.24 -2.13 36.45
CA MET A 1 18.78 -2.38 35.09
C MET A 1 17.58 -2.56 34.20
N ILE A 2 17.22 -1.55 33.41
CA ILE A 2 16.06 -1.63 32.51
C ILE A 2 16.58 -2.31 31.24
N GLU A 3 16.19 -3.56 31.00
CA GLU A 3 16.42 -4.22 29.73
C GLU A 3 15.66 -3.44 28.65
N LEU A 4 16.40 -2.72 27.82
CA LEU A 4 15.88 -2.10 26.62
C LEU A 4 15.55 -3.24 25.65
N GLU A 5 14.31 -3.70 25.70
CA GLU A 5 13.76 -4.69 24.78
C GLU A 5 13.98 -4.19 23.35
N SER A 6 15.00 -4.74 22.70
CA SER A 6 15.32 -4.39 21.32
C SER A 6 14.18 -4.91 20.45
N PRO A 7 13.60 -4.10 19.55
CA PRO A 7 12.49 -4.54 18.71
C PRO A 7 12.96 -5.74 17.89
N GLN A 8 12.38 -6.91 18.18
CA GLN A 8 12.68 -8.12 17.45
C GLN A 8 12.31 -7.92 15.98
N PRO A 9 13.15 -8.38 15.03
CA PRO A 9 12.81 -8.28 13.63
C PRO A 9 11.50 -9.04 13.34
N PRO A 10 10.66 -8.54 12.43
CA PRO A 10 9.38 -9.16 12.14
C PRO A 10 9.57 -10.58 11.60
N SER A 11 8.69 -11.49 12.02
CA SER A 11 8.72 -12.87 11.51
C SER A 11 8.42 -12.92 10.00
N LYS A 12 8.87 -13.99 9.33
CA LYS A 12 8.54 -14.24 7.91
C LYS A 12 7.03 -14.24 7.65
N SER A 13 6.25 -14.72 8.60
CA SER A 13 4.79 -14.72 8.52
C SER A 13 4.21 -13.33 8.67
N GLN A 14 4.79 -12.47 9.51
CA GLN A 14 4.38 -11.07 9.67
C GLN A 14 4.61 -10.29 8.38
N LEU A 15 5.82 -10.37 7.81
CA LEU A 15 6.13 -9.70 6.54
C LEU A 15 5.17 -10.09 5.40
N LYS A 16 4.76 -11.37 5.34
CA LYS A 16 3.76 -11.84 4.38
C LYS A 16 2.39 -11.21 4.62
N ARG A 17 1.96 -11.09 5.88
CA ARG A 17 0.69 -10.46 6.25
C ARG A 17 0.69 -8.97 5.94
N ASP A 18 1.77 -8.27 6.28
CA ASP A 18 1.91 -6.83 6.04
C ASP A 18 1.86 -6.53 4.55
N HIS A 19 2.62 -7.29 3.75
CA HIS A 19 2.58 -7.12 2.31
C HIS A 19 1.21 -7.48 1.70
N LYS A 20 0.51 -8.47 2.28
CA LYS A 20 -0.86 -8.80 1.87
C LYS A 20 -1.84 -7.66 2.21
N ALA A 21 -1.70 -7.03 3.37
CA ALA A 21 -2.47 -5.85 3.76
C ALA A 21 -2.26 -4.70 2.77
N LEU A 22 -1.01 -4.45 2.36
CA LEU A 22 -0.69 -3.44 1.34
C LEU A 22 -1.30 -3.76 -0.03
N GLN A 23 -1.34 -5.03 -0.44
CA GLN A 23 -2.04 -5.41 -1.68
C GLN A 23 -3.56 -5.20 -1.59
N MET A 24 -4.15 -5.45 -0.42
CA MET A 24 -5.57 -5.19 -0.20
C MET A 24 -5.86 -3.69 -0.20
N LEU A 25 -5.03 -2.89 0.46
CA LEU A 25 -5.09 -1.44 0.43
C LEU A 25 -4.96 -0.92 -1.01
N ALA A 26 -3.95 -1.37 -1.76
CA ALA A 26 -3.77 -1.03 -3.16
C ALA A 26 -5.04 -1.28 -4.00
N LYS A 27 -5.66 -2.46 -3.84
CA LYS A 27 -6.92 -2.78 -4.52
C LYS A 27 -8.04 -1.80 -4.15
N ARG A 28 -8.17 -1.44 -2.87
CA ARG A 28 -9.18 -0.47 -2.41
C ARG A 28 -8.94 0.91 -3.01
N LEU A 29 -7.70 1.40 -2.97
CA LEU A 29 -7.33 2.70 -3.53
C LEU A 29 -7.66 2.82 -5.01
N CYS A 30 -7.53 1.74 -5.78
CA CYS A 30 -7.90 1.70 -7.21
C CYS A 30 -9.40 1.89 -7.47
N HIS A 31 -10.25 1.82 -6.44
CA HIS A 31 -11.70 1.97 -6.55
C HIS A 31 -12.20 3.26 -5.92
N LEU A 32 -11.30 4.09 -5.37
CA LEU A 32 -11.65 5.38 -4.79
C LEU A 32 -11.74 6.47 -5.87
N PRO A 33 -12.58 7.49 -5.66
CA PRO A 33 -12.61 8.65 -6.53
C PRO A 33 -11.29 9.45 -6.41
N GLN A 34 -10.88 10.08 -7.51
CA GLN A 34 -9.63 10.88 -7.53
C GLN A 34 -9.62 12.00 -6.48
N THR A 35 -10.78 12.55 -6.12
CA THR A 35 -10.92 13.58 -5.07
C THR A 35 -10.54 13.08 -3.68
N GLU A 36 -10.73 11.78 -3.40
CA GLU A 36 -10.33 11.16 -2.15
C GLU A 36 -8.84 10.82 -2.16
N LEU A 37 -8.35 10.28 -3.29
CA LEU A 37 -6.91 10.05 -3.50
C LEU A 37 -6.08 11.34 -3.44
N ALA A 38 -6.64 12.47 -3.86
CA ALA A 38 -5.98 13.77 -3.81
C ALA A 38 -5.73 14.28 -2.39
N GLN A 39 -6.51 13.83 -1.39
CA GLN A 39 -6.35 14.22 0.01
C GLN A 39 -5.10 13.59 0.66
N TRP A 40 -4.63 12.48 0.10
CA TRP A 40 -3.45 11.79 0.59
C TRP A 40 -2.19 12.30 -0.10
N ALA A 41 -1.13 12.57 0.67
CA ALA A 41 0.16 13.01 0.16
C ALA A 41 0.97 11.84 -0.45
N LEU A 42 0.40 11.16 -1.45
CA LEU A 42 1.04 10.06 -2.19
C LEU A 42 2.05 10.61 -3.19
N SER A 43 3.17 9.92 -3.35
CA SER A 43 4.17 10.22 -4.37
C SER A 43 3.62 10.08 -5.79
N ASP A 44 4.28 10.75 -6.73
CA ASP A 44 3.96 10.67 -8.15
C ASP A 44 3.99 9.22 -8.68
N ALA A 45 4.90 8.39 -8.16
CA ALA A 45 5.01 6.99 -8.55
C ALA A 45 3.76 6.19 -8.16
N THR A 46 3.25 6.39 -6.94
CA THR A 46 2.02 5.72 -6.48
C THR A 46 0.80 6.24 -7.22
N ARG A 47 0.71 7.56 -7.46
CA ARG A 47 -0.37 8.18 -8.24
C ARG A 47 -0.42 7.65 -9.67
N ALA A 48 0.72 7.64 -10.36
CA ALA A 48 0.82 7.10 -11.72
C ALA A 48 0.45 5.61 -11.78
N ALA A 49 0.86 4.82 -10.78
CA ALA A 49 0.50 3.40 -10.71
C ALA A 49 -1.01 3.18 -10.48
N LEU A 50 -1.67 4.05 -9.71
CA LEU A 50 -3.12 4.04 -9.51
C LEU A 50 -3.86 4.46 -10.79
N ASP A 51 -3.43 5.52 -11.46
CA ASP A 51 -4.06 6.01 -12.69
C ASP A 51 -4.01 4.99 -13.83
N GLU A 52 -2.93 4.21 -13.92
CA GLU A 52 -2.80 3.14 -14.91
C GLU A 52 -3.90 2.08 -14.76
N THR A 53 -4.41 1.85 -13.55
CA THR A 53 -5.43 0.82 -13.30
C THR A 53 -6.73 1.08 -14.04
N ALA A 54 -7.06 2.35 -14.32
CA ALA A 54 -8.27 2.74 -15.05
C ALA A 54 -8.30 2.18 -16.49
N ARG A 55 -7.13 1.87 -17.07
CA ARG A 55 -7.00 1.35 -18.45
C ARG A 55 -7.01 -0.18 -18.49
N LEU A 56 -6.75 -0.84 -17.37
CA LEU A 56 -6.59 -2.29 -17.28
C LEU A 56 -7.95 -2.98 -17.15
N LYS A 57 -8.28 -3.83 -18.13
CA LYS A 57 -9.55 -4.60 -18.16
C LYS A 57 -9.41 -6.04 -17.68
N ASP A 58 -8.21 -6.62 -17.76
CA ASP A 58 -7.95 -8.00 -17.37
C ASP A 58 -7.67 -8.10 -15.86
N GLN A 59 -8.43 -8.95 -15.18
CA GLN A 59 -8.31 -9.18 -13.73
C GLN A 59 -6.94 -9.73 -13.29
N ARG A 60 -6.27 -10.53 -14.13
CA ARG A 60 -4.92 -11.03 -13.86
C ARG A 60 -3.90 -9.91 -13.97
N VAL A 61 -4.08 -8.99 -14.93
CA VAL A 61 -3.21 -7.82 -15.09
C VAL A 61 -3.42 -6.85 -13.92
N LEU A 62 -4.67 -6.57 -13.55
CA LEU A 62 -5.01 -5.83 -12.33
C LEU A 62 -4.40 -6.47 -11.07
N GLY A 63 -4.46 -7.80 -10.95
CA GLY A 63 -3.84 -8.52 -9.85
C GLY A 63 -2.31 -8.33 -9.76
N ARG A 64 -1.62 -8.14 -10.89
CA ARG A 64 -0.19 -7.75 -10.91
C ARG A 64 -0.02 -6.28 -10.55
N GLN A 65 -0.90 -5.42 -11.05
CA GLN A 65 -0.86 -3.98 -10.77
C GLN A 65 -1.04 -3.68 -9.28
N TYR A 66 -1.93 -4.40 -8.57
CA TYR A 66 -2.08 -4.24 -7.11
C TYR A 66 -0.80 -4.59 -6.35
N LYS A 67 -0.03 -5.58 -6.82
CA LYS A 67 1.28 -5.91 -6.24
C LYS A 67 2.30 -4.80 -6.50
N TRP A 68 2.25 -4.20 -7.70
CA TRP A 68 3.13 -3.08 -8.02
C TRP A 68 2.81 -1.85 -7.16
N ILE A 69 1.54 -1.48 -7.04
CA ILE A 69 1.10 -0.39 -6.16
C ILE A 69 1.48 -0.68 -4.70
N ALA A 70 1.35 -1.92 -4.22
CA ALA A 70 1.81 -2.30 -2.88
C ALA A 70 3.32 -2.08 -2.69
N ASN A 71 4.14 -2.28 -3.73
CA ASN A 71 5.57 -1.95 -3.67
C ASN A 71 5.83 -0.44 -3.68
N CYS A 72 5.00 0.34 -4.38
CA CYS A 72 5.05 1.80 -4.29
C CYS A 72 4.71 2.27 -2.86
N LEU A 73 3.65 1.72 -2.27
CA LEU A 73 3.24 2.01 -0.88
C LEU A 73 4.33 1.65 0.14
N LEU A 74 5.13 0.59 -0.08
CA LEU A 74 6.28 0.28 0.79
C LEU A 74 7.36 1.38 0.80
N ARG A 75 7.40 2.22 -0.22
CA ARG A 75 8.39 3.31 -0.39
C ARG A 75 7.82 4.67 0.01
N GLU A 76 6.53 4.75 0.27
CA GLU A 76 5.88 5.95 0.77
C GLU A 76 6.30 6.22 2.22
N ASP A 77 6.00 7.43 2.69
CA ASP A 77 6.15 7.77 4.10
C ASP A 77 5.34 6.81 4.99
N ALA A 78 6.01 6.27 6.01
CA ALA A 78 5.42 5.25 6.88
C ALA A 78 4.18 5.75 7.63
N ALA A 79 4.14 7.03 8.01
CA ALA A 79 2.98 7.61 8.68
C ALA A 79 1.79 7.72 7.72
N THR A 80 2.04 8.10 6.46
CA THR A 80 1.01 8.13 5.40
C THR A 80 0.40 6.75 5.17
N VAL A 81 1.24 5.71 5.03
CA VAL A 81 0.79 4.34 4.79
C VAL A 81 0.03 3.79 5.99
N GLN A 82 0.51 4.06 7.22
CA GLN A 82 -0.17 3.62 8.42
C GLN A 82 -1.52 4.32 8.60
N ALA A 83 -1.62 5.61 8.28
CA ALA A 83 -2.88 6.35 8.31
C ALA A 83 -3.89 5.76 7.31
N LEU A 84 -3.44 5.41 6.10
CA LEU A 84 -4.25 4.73 5.09
C LEU A 84 -4.73 3.35 5.56
N LEU A 85 -3.86 2.53 6.14
CA LEU A 85 -4.22 1.21 6.68
C LEU A 85 -5.21 1.29 7.85
N ASN A 86 -5.16 2.35 8.64
CA ASN A 86 -6.09 2.56 9.75
C ASN A 86 -7.45 3.08 9.27
N HIS A 87 -7.48 3.74 8.12
CA HIS A 87 -8.70 4.30 7.55
C HIS A 87 -9.57 3.24 6.84
N TYR A 88 -8.97 2.17 6.29
CA TYR A 88 -9.64 1.14 5.48
C TYR A 88 -9.46 -0.29 6.01
#